data_AF-R6P5K3-F1
#
_entry.id   AF-R6P5K3-F1
#
_cell.length_a   1.000
_cell.length_b   1.000
_cell.length_c   1.000
_cell.angle_alpha   90.00
_cell.angle_beta   90.00
_cell.angle_gamma   90.00
#
_symmetry.space_group_name_H-M   'P 1'
#
loop_
_entity.id
_entity.type
_entity.pdbx_description
1 polymer ?
#
loop_
_entity_poly.entity_id
_entity_poly.type
_entity_poly.pdbx_seq_one_letter_code
_entity_poly.pdbx_strand_id
1 'polypeptide(L)'
;MQRLYYTTLDIAVIVSSMQLGCRDEIQILDSIWEGEKLFLAIPYRSNQRKFILDTCHWIQYFYDKPVIDKEFPAIQKDLAGSNRSLCAEQLTSDFSDLDLFFKSIRIRILYGKGNNYVRIKLRTLLKQYGYKRRSQLLLRHIKQCMRFYHLEISLRGGVPCSIENVDIDQMLTFRIVCHNANL
;
A
#
# COMPACT_ATOMS: atom_id res chain seq x y z
N MET A 1 11.54 -10.90 -3.84
CA MET A 1 10.13 -11.14 -4.24
C MET A 1 9.18 -11.25 -3.05
N GLN A 2 9.56 -11.84 -1.91
CA GLN A 2 8.65 -11.99 -0.75
C GLN A 2 7.99 -10.67 -0.28
N ARG A 3 8.69 -9.53 -0.33
CA ARG A 3 8.14 -8.20 0.04
C ARG A 3 7.01 -7.69 -0.87
N LEU A 4 6.90 -8.23 -2.09
CA LEU A 4 5.86 -7.84 -3.05
C LEU A 4 4.53 -8.57 -2.83
N TYR A 5 4.50 -9.63 -2.03
CA TYR A 5 3.22 -10.25 -1.69
C TYR A 5 2.50 -9.41 -0.63
N TYR A 6 1.17 -9.37 -0.71
CA TYR A 6 0.34 -8.70 0.29
C TYR A 6 0.38 -9.46 1.60
N THR A 7 0.83 -8.78 2.65
CA THR A 7 0.55 -9.16 4.02
C THR A 7 -0.83 -8.66 4.42
N THR A 8 -1.39 -9.21 5.49
CA THR A 8 -2.65 -8.73 6.06
C THR A 8 -2.52 -7.30 6.61
N LEU A 9 -1.33 -6.91 7.07
CA LEU A 9 -1.02 -5.52 7.43
C LEU A 9 -1.11 -4.58 6.21
N ASP A 10 -0.51 -4.96 5.07
CA ASP A 10 -0.59 -4.16 3.84
C ASP A 10 -2.05 -3.93 3.43
N ILE A 11 -2.85 -5.00 3.39
CA ILE A 11 -4.26 -4.91 3.01
C ILE A 11 -5.03 -4.06 4.01
N ALA A 12 -4.79 -4.22 5.31
CA ALA A 12 -5.45 -3.43 6.35
C ALA A 12 -5.16 -1.93 6.21
N VAL A 13 -3.91 -1.54 5.94
CA VAL A 13 -3.57 -0.12 5.68
C VAL A 13 -4.31 0.40 4.45
N ILE A 14 -4.37 -0.39 3.38
CA ILE A 14 -5.00 0.01 2.13
C ILE A 14 -6.52 0.16 2.30
N VAL A 15 -7.18 -0.82 2.93
CA VAL A 15 -8.64 -0.85 3.10
C VAL A 15 -9.10 0.23 4.09
N SER A 16 -8.44 0.36 5.25
CA SER A 16 -8.78 1.42 6.23
C SER A 16 -8.64 2.82 5.63
N SER A 17 -7.64 3.04 4.77
CA SER A 17 -7.45 4.31 4.05
C SER A 17 -8.45 4.53 2.90
N MET A 18 -9.38 3.61 2.64
CA MET A 18 -10.50 3.84 1.72
C MET A 18 -11.73 4.45 2.40
N GLN A 19 -11.75 4.53 3.74
CA GLN A 19 -12.85 5.13 4.53
C GLN A 19 -14.22 4.53 4.20
N LEU A 20 -14.27 3.20 4.18
CA LEU A 20 -15.48 2.44 3.86
C LEU A 20 -16.25 2.09 5.13
N GLY A 21 -17.54 1.78 5.00
CA GLY A 21 -18.30 1.20 6.10
C GLY A 21 -17.95 -0.28 6.28
N CYS A 22 -18.13 -0.82 7.50
CA CYS A 22 -17.71 -2.19 7.83
C CYS A 22 -18.23 -3.28 6.87
N ARG A 23 -19.46 -3.13 6.34
CA ARG A 23 -20.01 -4.07 5.35
C ARG A 23 -19.23 -4.06 4.04
N ASP A 24 -18.90 -2.86 3.56
CA ASP A 24 -18.14 -2.68 2.31
C ASP A 24 -16.70 -3.16 2.47
N GLU A 25 -16.10 -2.96 3.66
CA GLU A 25 -14.77 -3.48 3.96
C GLU A 25 -14.72 -5.01 3.85
N ILE A 26 -15.64 -5.73 4.49
CA ILE A 26 -15.70 -7.19 4.42
C ILE A 26 -15.92 -7.67 2.98
N GLN A 27 -16.83 -7.02 2.23
CA GLN A 27 -17.06 -7.36 0.82
C GLN A 27 -15.81 -7.17 -0.04
N ILE A 28 -15.03 -6.11 0.21
CA ILE A 28 -13.76 -5.91 -0.47
C ILE A 28 -12.74 -6.96 -0.06
N LEU A 29 -12.65 -7.34 1.23
CA LEU A 29 -11.73 -8.39 1.65
C LEU A 29 -12.03 -9.73 0.95
N ASP A 30 -13.30 -10.10 0.83
CA ASP A 30 -13.70 -11.28 0.08
C ASP A 30 -13.29 -11.18 -1.40
N SER A 31 -13.56 -10.03 -2.03
CA SER A 31 -13.22 -9.78 -3.44
C SER A 31 -11.71 -9.79 -3.70
N ILE A 32 -10.92 -9.25 -2.76
CA ILE A 32 -9.46 -9.27 -2.80
C ILE A 32 -8.96 -10.72 -2.65
N TRP A 33 -9.50 -11.50 -1.71
CA TRP A 33 -9.05 -12.87 -1.51
C TRP A 33 -9.28 -13.73 -2.75
N GLU A 34 -10.42 -13.57 -3.41
CA GLU A 34 -10.73 -14.31 -4.64
C GLU A 34 -9.90 -13.85 -5.83
N GLY A 35 -9.85 -12.53 -6.09
CA GLY A 35 -9.18 -12.01 -7.29
C GLY A 35 -7.65 -11.88 -7.18
N GLU A 36 -7.12 -11.76 -5.97
CA GLU A 36 -5.68 -11.51 -5.73
C GLU A 36 -4.99 -12.66 -4.98
N LYS A 37 -5.58 -13.85 -4.93
CA LYS A 37 -5.07 -15.01 -4.18
C LYS A 37 -3.56 -15.28 -4.39
N LEU A 38 -3.08 -15.20 -5.63
CA LEU A 38 -1.67 -15.43 -5.97
C LEU A 38 -0.73 -14.32 -5.49
N PHE A 39 -1.26 -13.13 -5.24
CA PHE A 39 -0.53 -11.97 -4.73
C PHE A 39 -0.52 -11.92 -3.20
N LEU A 40 -1.35 -12.70 -2.50
CA LEU A 40 -1.29 -12.81 -1.04
C LEU A 40 -0.03 -13.55 -0.58
N ALA A 41 0.42 -13.26 0.64
CA ALA A 41 1.46 -14.06 1.30
C ALA A 41 0.98 -15.51 1.48
N ILE A 42 1.92 -16.46 1.38
CA ILE A 42 1.65 -17.91 1.27
C ILE A 42 0.61 -18.43 2.29
N PRO A 43 0.67 -18.06 3.60
CA PRO A 43 -0.27 -18.59 4.60
C PRO A 43 -1.75 -18.25 4.34
N TYR A 44 -2.02 -17.23 3.53
CA TYR A 44 -3.37 -16.71 3.29
C TYR A 44 -4.00 -17.25 2.01
N ARG A 45 -3.22 -17.82 1.09
CA ARG A 45 -3.70 -18.23 -0.24
C ARG A 45 -4.74 -19.35 -0.20
N SER A 46 -4.62 -20.25 0.77
CA SER A 46 -5.53 -21.39 0.95
C SER A 46 -6.51 -21.22 2.11
N ASN A 47 -6.44 -20.11 2.84
CA ASN A 47 -7.22 -19.91 4.07
C ASN A 47 -7.80 -18.50 4.14
N GLN A 48 -8.97 -18.32 3.50
CA GLN A 48 -9.73 -17.06 3.49
C GLN A 48 -10.07 -16.61 4.91
N ARG A 49 -10.52 -17.53 5.77
CA ARG A 49 -10.88 -17.20 7.15
C ARG A 49 -9.72 -16.57 7.90
N LYS A 50 -8.52 -17.15 7.78
CA LYS A 50 -7.31 -16.60 8.39
C LYS A 50 -6.96 -15.23 7.80
N PHE A 51 -7.04 -15.08 6.48
CA PHE A 51 -6.81 -13.80 5.81
C PHE A 51 -7.74 -12.69 6.34
N ILE A 52 -9.05 -12.95 6.41
CA ILE A 52 -10.04 -11.99 6.86
C ILE A 52 -9.81 -11.62 8.32
N LEU A 53 -9.66 -12.61 9.21
CA LEU A 53 -9.50 -12.36 10.65
C LEU A 53 -8.24 -11.56 10.96
N ASP A 54 -7.10 -11.96 10.39
CA ASP A 54 -5.83 -11.29 10.62
C ASP A 54 -5.84 -9.87 10.01
N THR A 55 -6.53 -9.65 8.88
CA THR A 55 -6.69 -8.31 8.30
C THR A 55 -7.61 -7.43 9.15
N CYS A 56 -8.74 -7.96 9.63
CA CYS A 56 -9.67 -7.23 10.50
C CYS A 56 -9.00 -6.82 11.82
N HIS A 57 -8.14 -7.68 12.37
CA HIS A 57 -7.35 -7.34 13.56
C HIS A 57 -6.51 -6.07 13.32
N TRP A 58 -5.82 -5.98 12.20
CA TRP A 58 -5.02 -4.80 11.85
C TRP A 58 -5.89 -3.57 11.53
N ILE A 59 -7.03 -3.74 10.85
CA ILE A 59 -7.96 -2.64 10.59
C ILE A 59 -8.44 -2.03 11.91
N GLN A 60 -8.85 -2.88 12.87
CA GLN A 60 -9.26 -2.43 14.19
C GLN A 60 -8.12 -1.68 14.91
N TYR A 61 -6.91 -2.22 14.86
CA TYR A 61 -5.73 -1.51 15.38
C TYR A 61 -5.57 -0.12 14.77
N PHE A 62 -5.76 0.05 13.45
CA PHE A 62 -5.67 1.37 12.81
C PHE A 62 -6.78 2.34 13.23
N TYR A 63 -7.98 1.84 13.52
CA TYR A 63 -9.05 2.67 14.05
C TYR A 63 -8.77 3.15 15.48
N ASP A 64 -8.17 2.29 16.29
CA ASP A 64 -7.83 2.61 17.68
C ASP A 64 -6.50 3.36 17.79
N LYS A 65 -5.63 3.30 16.78
CA LYS A 65 -4.29 3.91 16.77
C LYS A 65 -4.29 5.39 17.19
N PRO A 66 -5.18 6.28 16.71
CA PRO A 66 -5.19 7.68 17.14
C PRO A 66 -5.48 7.86 18.64
N VAL A 67 -6.20 6.93 19.27
CA VAL A 67 -6.44 6.92 20.72
C VAL A 67 -5.19 6.40 21.43
N ILE A 68 -4.63 5.28 20.95
CA ILE A 68 -3.40 4.68 21.49
C ILE A 68 -2.22 5.68 21.45
N ASP A 69 -2.08 6.40 20.34
CA ASP A 69 -1.01 7.40 20.14
C ASP A 69 -1.13 8.57 21.14
N LYS A 70 -2.33 8.90 21.63
CA LYS A 70 -2.53 9.94 22.65
C LYS A 70 -2.08 9.51 24.05
N GLU A 71 -2.10 8.21 24.34
CA GLU A 71 -1.61 7.65 25.60
C GLU A 71 -0.08 7.58 25.64
N PHE A 72 0.56 7.61 24.47
CA PHE A 72 2.00 7.44 24.34
C PHE A 72 2.87 8.42 25.16
N PRO A 73 2.57 9.74 25.22
CA PRO A 73 3.31 10.67 26.05
C PRO A 73 3.23 10.36 27.55
N ALA A 74 2.08 9.85 28.03
CA ALA A 74 1.94 9.44 29.43
C ALA A 74 2.80 8.22 29.74
N ILE A 75 2.80 7.22 28.85
CA ILE A 75 3.66 6.03 28.97
C ILE A 75 5.15 6.41 28.98
N GLN A 76 5.56 7.35 28.12
CA GLN A 76 6.94 7.85 28.12
C GLN A 76 7.33 8.52 29.44
N LYS A 77 6.42 9.31 30.03
CA LYS A 77 6.64 9.98 31.31
C LYS A 77 6.81 8.96 32.45
N ASP A 78 6.01 7.91 32.47
CA ASP A 78 6.09 6.86 33.49
C ASP A 78 7.39 6.04 33.39
N LEU A 79 7.87 5.80 32.16
CA LEU A 79 9.12 5.05 31.92
C LEU A 79 10.38 5.87 32.18
N ALA A 80 10.33 7.20 32.03
CA ALA A 80 11.45 8.09 32.38
C ALA A 80 11.87 7.96 33.85
N GLY A 81 10.94 7.61 34.75
CA GLY A 81 11.22 7.33 36.16
C GLY A 81 11.99 6.03 36.43
N SER A 82 12.20 5.18 35.42
CA SER A 82 12.80 3.84 35.57
C SER A 82 14.02 3.58 34.68
N ASN A 83 14.72 4.64 34.23
CA ASN A 83 15.88 4.57 33.30
C ASN A 83 15.58 3.80 32.00
N ARG A 84 14.30 3.69 31.61
CA ARG A 84 13.88 3.07 30.36
C ARG A 84 13.41 4.17 29.42
N SER A 85 13.84 4.10 28.16
CA SER A 85 13.36 5.02 27.12
C SER A 85 12.63 4.24 26.04
N LEU A 86 11.52 4.79 25.55
CA LEU A 86 10.84 4.32 24.34
C LEU A 86 11.18 5.26 23.20
N CYS A 87 11.77 4.72 22.13
CA CYS A 87 12.01 5.43 20.88
C CYS A 87 10.67 5.67 20.16
N ALA A 88 10.23 6.92 20.12
CA ALA A 88 8.97 7.31 19.50
C ALA A 88 8.95 6.95 18.00
N GLU A 89 10.08 7.14 17.29
CA GLU A 89 10.16 6.88 15.85
C GLU A 89 9.95 5.41 15.47
N GLN A 90 10.23 4.47 16.38
CA GLN A 90 9.99 3.04 16.16
C GLN A 90 8.51 2.64 16.32
N LEU A 91 7.71 3.46 17.00
CA LEU A 91 6.32 3.18 17.34
C LEU A 91 5.34 4.04 16.53
N THR A 92 5.77 5.22 16.07
CA THR A 92 5.02 6.13 15.21
C THR A 92 5.43 6.04 13.74
N SER A 93 6.20 5.02 13.34
CA SER A 93 6.60 4.83 11.95
C SER A 93 5.36 4.67 11.07
N ASP A 94 4.99 5.75 10.37
CA ASP A 94 3.95 5.75 9.36
C ASP A 94 4.49 4.95 8.18
N PHE A 95 4.29 3.63 8.25
CA PHE A 95 4.78 2.62 7.32
C PHE A 95 4.73 3.09 5.86
N SER A 96 5.86 3.56 5.34
CA SER A 96 5.93 4.10 3.98
C SER A 96 7.11 3.50 3.22
N ASP A 97 7.01 2.20 2.95
CA ASP A 97 7.81 1.59 1.90
C ASP A 97 7.15 1.86 0.54
N LEU A 98 7.96 2.18 -0.47
CA LEU A 98 7.52 2.38 -1.85
C LEU A 98 6.74 1.16 -2.39
N ASP A 99 6.95 -0.04 -1.84
CA ASP A 99 6.19 -1.25 -2.18
C ASP A 99 4.69 -1.08 -1.86
N LEU A 100 4.37 -0.46 -0.72
CA LEU A 100 3.00 -0.24 -0.29
C LEU A 100 2.25 0.71 -1.23
N PHE A 101 2.95 1.65 -1.88
CA PHE A 101 2.36 2.46 -2.96
C PHE A 101 1.80 1.57 -4.07
N PHE A 102 2.64 0.66 -4.59
CA PHE A 102 2.26 -0.20 -5.72
C PHE A 102 1.16 -1.20 -5.32
N LYS A 103 1.21 -1.72 -4.09
CA LYS A 103 0.13 -2.53 -3.52
C LYS A 103 -1.19 -1.75 -3.48
N SER A 104 -1.14 -0.54 -2.92
CA SER A 104 -2.29 0.35 -2.77
C SER A 104 -2.94 0.69 -4.10
N ILE A 105 -2.16 1.07 -5.12
CA ILE A 105 -2.74 1.46 -6.41
C ILE A 105 -3.42 0.27 -7.11
N ARG A 106 -2.87 -0.94 -7.06
CA ARG A 106 -3.51 -2.11 -7.67
C ARG A 106 -4.84 -2.41 -7.02
N ILE A 107 -4.87 -2.50 -5.68
CA ILE A 107 -6.10 -2.77 -4.93
C ILE A 107 -7.14 -1.65 -5.15
N ARG A 108 -6.72 -0.38 -5.17
CA ARG A 108 -7.63 0.75 -5.42
C ARG A 108 -8.18 0.76 -6.84
N ILE A 109 -7.39 0.39 -7.84
CA ILE A 109 -7.85 0.29 -9.24
C ILE A 109 -8.87 -0.85 -9.40
N LEU A 110 -8.64 -1.99 -8.75
CA LEU A 110 -9.50 -3.19 -8.89
C LEU A 110 -10.77 -3.12 -8.04
N TYR A 111 -10.67 -2.60 -6.81
CA TYR A 111 -11.71 -2.76 -5.79
C TYR A 111 -12.16 -1.44 -5.15
N GLY A 112 -11.49 -0.32 -5.46
CA GLY A 112 -11.90 0.99 -4.94
C GLY A 112 -13.15 1.54 -5.65
N LYS A 113 -13.95 2.35 -4.95
CA LYS A 113 -15.15 3.02 -5.50
C LYS A 113 -14.85 4.17 -6.49
N GLY A 114 -13.64 4.21 -7.04
CA GLY A 114 -13.12 5.32 -7.84
C GLY A 114 -12.90 4.95 -9.31
N ASN A 115 -12.08 5.77 -9.98
CA ASN A 115 -11.64 5.47 -11.34
C ASN A 115 -10.77 4.21 -11.37
N ASN A 116 -10.80 3.50 -12.50
CA ASN A 116 -9.91 2.38 -12.80
C ASN A 116 -8.44 2.80 -13.08
N TYR A 117 -8.00 3.92 -12.51
CA TYR A 117 -6.66 4.45 -12.63
C TYR A 117 -6.30 5.30 -11.42
N VAL A 118 -4.99 5.43 -11.14
CA VAL A 118 -4.47 6.36 -10.12
C VAL A 118 -3.59 7.40 -10.79
N ARG A 119 -3.75 8.68 -10.42
CA ARG A 119 -2.94 9.78 -10.93
C ARG A 119 -2.09 10.41 -9.84
N ILE A 120 -0.80 10.58 -10.12
CA ILE A 120 0.13 11.24 -9.20
C ILE A 120 1.23 11.95 -10.00
N LYS A 121 1.65 13.13 -9.55
CA LYS A 121 2.84 13.79 -10.09
C LYS A 121 4.08 12.99 -9.69
N LEU A 122 5.02 12.79 -10.60
CA LEU A 122 6.23 12.04 -10.29
C LEU A 122 7.04 12.69 -9.15
N ARG A 123 7.12 14.02 -9.10
CA ARG A 123 7.71 14.76 -7.98
C ARG A 123 7.07 14.39 -6.64
N THR A 124 5.74 14.31 -6.59
CA THR A 124 4.99 13.96 -5.37
C THR A 124 5.31 12.54 -4.94
N LEU A 125 5.29 11.58 -5.87
CA LEU A 125 5.65 10.18 -5.60
C LEU A 125 7.06 10.08 -5.01
N LEU A 126 8.06 10.70 -5.66
CA LEU A 126 9.45 10.65 -5.20
C LEU A 126 9.60 11.29 -3.82
N LYS A 127 9.02 12.47 -3.61
CA LYS A 127 9.08 13.20 -2.34
C LYS A 127 8.44 12.41 -1.19
N GLN A 128 7.28 11.80 -1.42
CA GLN A 128 6.53 11.06 -0.40
C GLN A 128 7.33 9.89 0.17
N TYR A 129 8.16 9.23 -0.65
CA TYR A 129 8.99 8.10 -0.23
C TYR A 129 10.47 8.47 -0.03
N GLY A 130 10.77 9.76 0.19
CA GLY A 130 12.11 10.23 0.56
C GLY A 130 13.15 10.25 -0.56
N TYR A 131 12.75 10.04 -1.82
CA TYR A 131 13.65 10.02 -2.96
C TYR A 131 13.90 11.43 -3.52
N LYS A 132 15.15 11.88 -3.48
CA LYS A 132 15.57 13.19 -4.03
C LYS A 132 15.90 13.14 -5.53
N ARG A 133 16.29 11.98 -6.06
CA ARG A 133 16.77 11.79 -7.44
C ARG A 133 16.34 10.41 -7.98
N ARG A 134 16.26 10.28 -9.31
CA ARG A 134 16.05 9.00 -9.99
C ARG A 134 17.35 8.20 -10.06
N SER A 135 17.61 7.36 -9.07
CA SER A 135 18.71 6.40 -9.19
C SER A 135 18.32 5.23 -10.10
N GLN A 136 19.29 4.61 -10.75
CA GLN A 136 19.04 3.38 -11.53
C GLN A 136 18.43 2.27 -10.67
N LEU A 137 18.81 2.18 -9.40
CA LEU A 137 18.25 1.22 -8.45
C LEU A 137 16.75 1.47 -8.22
N LEU A 138 16.36 2.72 -7.98
CA LEU A 138 14.96 3.10 -7.81
C LEU A 138 14.14 2.80 -9.07
N LEU A 139 14.66 3.17 -10.24
CA LEU A 139 13.98 2.92 -11.52
C LEU A 139 13.79 1.42 -11.77
N ARG A 140 14.82 0.61 -11.49
CA ARG A 140 14.74 -0.85 -11.58
C ARG A 140 13.68 -1.41 -10.63
N HIS A 141 13.63 -0.91 -9.39
CA HIS A 141 12.64 -1.34 -8.40
C HIS A 141 11.21 -0.97 -8.79
N ILE A 142 10.99 0.27 -9.26
CA ILE A 142 9.68 0.70 -9.78
C ILE A 142 9.25 -0.18 -10.96
N LYS A 143 10.15 -0.42 -11.92
CA LYS A 143 9.87 -1.31 -13.07
C LYS A 143 9.53 -2.73 -12.62
N GLN A 144 10.21 -3.25 -11.59
CA GLN A 144 9.90 -4.55 -11.01
C GLN A 144 8.51 -4.59 -10.38
N CYS A 145 8.15 -3.57 -9.58
CA CYS A 145 6.82 -3.47 -8.98
C CYS A 145 5.74 -3.37 -10.06
N MET A 146 5.94 -2.50 -11.06
CA MET A 146 5.00 -2.35 -12.16
C MET A 146 4.77 -3.66 -12.91
N ARG A 147 5.84 -4.40 -13.24
CA ARG A 147 5.73 -5.71 -13.89
C ARG A 147 4.98 -6.73 -13.03
N PHE A 148 5.32 -6.79 -11.75
CA PHE A 148 4.71 -7.74 -10.82
C PHE A 148 3.22 -7.51 -10.65
N TYR A 149 2.79 -6.25 -10.47
CA TYR A 149 1.38 -5.89 -10.28
C TYR A 149 0.63 -5.60 -11.58
N HIS A 150 1.22 -5.91 -12.74
CA HIS A 150 0.65 -5.69 -14.07
C HIS A 150 0.20 -4.24 -14.30
N LEU A 151 1.04 -3.28 -13.92
CA LEU A 151 0.77 -1.86 -14.03
C LEU A 151 1.49 -1.25 -15.23
N GLU A 152 0.81 -0.34 -15.89
CA GLU A 152 1.37 0.53 -16.92
C GLU A 152 1.18 2.00 -16.56
N ILE A 153 2.05 2.85 -17.12
CA ILE A 153 1.99 4.30 -16.93
C ILE A 153 1.78 5.01 -18.26
N SER A 154 0.96 6.04 -18.21
CA SER A 154 0.74 6.96 -19.33
C SER A 154 0.65 8.40 -18.84
N LEU A 155 0.91 9.32 -19.76
CA LEU A 155 0.61 10.73 -19.59
C LEU A 155 -0.88 11.01 -19.87
N ARG A 156 -1.26 12.29 -19.76
CA ARG A 156 -2.60 12.75 -20.12
C ARG A 156 -2.92 12.33 -21.56
N GLY A 157 -4.16 11.87 -21.78
CA GLY A 157 -4.60 11.37 -23.08
C GLY A 157 -4.19 9.93 -23.38
N GLY A 158 -3.57 9.22 -22.42
CA GLY A 158 -3.20 7.81 -22.60
C GLY A 158 -1.89 7.59 -23.35
N VAL A 159 -1.11 8.65 -23.57
CA VAL A 159 0.19 8.56 -24.25
C VAL A 159 1.15 7.71 -23.40
N PRO A 160 1.65 6.57 -23.90
CA PRO A 160 2.60 5.73 -23.16
C PRO A 160 3.85 6.54 -22.78
N CYS A 161 4.37 6.31 -21.58
CA CYS A 161 5.58 7.00 -21.13
C CYS A 161 6.51 6.10 -20.34
N SER A 162 7.79 6.48 -20.28
CA SER A 162 8.78 5.86 -19.39
C SER A 162 9.06 6.78 -18.21
N ILE A 163 9.04 6.21 -17.00
CA ILE A 163 9.37 6.93 -15.76
C ILE A 163 10.81 7.45 -15.72
N GLU A 164 11.69 6.90 -16.58
CA GLU A 164 13.09 7.32 -16.72
C GLU A 164 13.21 8.69 -17.39
N ASN A 165 12.39 8.92 -18.42
CA ASN A 165 12.54 10.03 -19.35
C ASN A 165 11.50 11.14 -19.16
N VAL A 166 10.43 10.84 -18.42
CA VAL A 166 9.37 11.80 -18.15
C VAL A 166 9.87 12.93 -17.25
N ASP A 167 9.39 14.16 -17.48
CA ASP A 167 9.69 15.27 -16.58
C ASP A 167 9.12 15.05 -15.16
N ILE A 168 9.79 15.59 -14.12
CA ILE A 168 9.40 15.36 -12.72
C ILE A 168 8.04 15.95 -12.37
N ASP A 169 7.60 17.02 -13.04
CA ASP A 169 6.32 17.68 -12.78
C ASP A 169 5.15 17.08 -13.55
N GLN A 170 5.41 16.07 -14.39
CA GLN A 170 4.39 15.39 -15.15
C GLN A 170 3.49 14.51 -14.28
N MET A 171 2.21 14.51 -14.64
CA MET A 171 1.19 13.68 -14.00
C MET A 171 1.21 12.30 -14.64
N LEU A 172 1.61 11.30 -13.87
CA LEU A 172 1.56 9.90 -14.27
C LEU A 172 0.17 9.34 -14.00
N THR A 173 -0.34 8.56 -14.95
CA THR A 173 -1.58 7.79 -14.81
C THR A 173 -1.24 6.31 -14.81
N PHE A 174 -1.42 5.66 -13.65
CA PHE A 174 -1.25 4.23 -13.46
C PHE A 174 -2.54 3.50 -13.79
N ARG A 175 -2.44 2.42 -14.58
CA ARG A 175 -3.55 1.52 -14.92
C ARG A 175 -3.09 0.07 -14.83
N ILE A 176 -4.03 -0.85 -14.68
CA ILE A 176 -3.75 -2.28 -14.76
C ILE A 176 -3.91 -2.71 -16.22
N VAL A 177 -2.90 -3.43 -16.72
CA VAL A 177 -2.97 -4.09 -18.01
C VAL A 177 -3.62 -5.45 -17.76
N CYS A 178 -4.81 -5.67 -18.32
CA CYS A 178 -5.40 -7.00 -18.33
C CYS A 178 -4.49 -7.90 -19.19
N HIS A 179 -3.63 -8.70 -18.56
CA HIS A 179 -3.27 -9.97 -19.17
C HIS A 179 -4.44 -10.90 -18.88
N ASN A 180 -5.21 -11.25 -19.91
CA ASN A 180 -6.09 -12.40 -19.88
C ASN A 180 -5.23 -13.63 -19.55
N ALA A 181 -5.02 -13.88 -18.27
CA ALA A 181 -4.47 -15.13 -17.79
C ALA A 181 -5.67 -16.00 -17.46
N ASN A 182 -6.13 -16.75 -18.46
CA ASN A 182 -6.64 -18.08 -18.17
C ASN A 182 -5.54 -18.79 -17.35
N LEU A 183 -5.77 -18.88 -16.04
CA LEU A 183 -5.12 -19.82 -15.15
C LEU A 183 -6.19 -20.78 -14.66
#